data_AF-A0A938KL45-F1
#
_entry.id   AF-A0A938KL45-F1
#
_cell.length_a   1.000
_cell.length_b   1.000
_cell.length_c   1.000
_cell.angle_alpha   90.00
_cell.angle_beta   90.00
_cell.angle_gamma   90.00
#
_symmetry.space_group_name_H-M   'P 1'
#
loop_
_entity.id
_entity.type
_entity.pdbx_description
1 polymer ?
#
loop_
_entity_poly.entity_id
_entity_poly.type
_entity_poly.pdbx_seq_one_letter_code
_entity_poly.pdbx_strand_id
1 'polypeptide(L)'
;MPEVTVASLDPRHQKLIENARIALERGNLDYVLEVTAQVLKVQPGCLPVRRLQRVAQLREHRGKSSGFMGRALTGLTNAPLMFGGKKEPAKQLELAESMLAKDPTNVPALKLLGEAAAGLGLLETVAFAFEAVREIEPTNRANLLALGEALLAAAKPAEALKVADEILRDKPTDAEAQNLMRKASVAQTVAKHAWDDQNTYRDKLRDEAQAVSLEQSAKVVSGETMTHRLLDEALTRVAKEPNNLNHYRAVAQAYRQLGNLEEALGWVRKAREQPVGKTDAALEKQETELATAVIEKHTKEAEAAVAAAPGDAAALAKLAAAKKELADFKLTEARRYLERYPNDHPARYALGTLLLEAGQLDAAIAQFQQAQKGPQVRVPSLVGLGRCFKQKRLLDLAVGQFTAAKNELSGMDDAKKEIIYELGTCYELMGKPDAAIEEFKIIYSEDIGFRDVADKINAFYSKH
;
A
#
# COMPACT_ATOMS: atom_id res chain seq x y z
N MET A 1 29.17 -21.26 -15.92
CA MET A 1 28.63 -22.51 -16.50
C MET A 1 27.11 -22.42 -16.43
N PRO A 2 26.34 -22.70 -17.50
CA PRO A 2 24.89 -22.57 -17.44
C PRO A 2 24.27 -23.73 -16.65
N GLU A 3 23.22 -23.41 -15.90
CA GLU A 3 22.33 -24.43 -15.33
C GLU A 3 21.42 -24.98 -16.42
N VAL A 4 21.24 -26.30 -16.40
CA VAL A 4 20.59 -27.02 -17.49
C VAL A 4 19.55 -28.00 -16.97
N THR A 5 18.48 -28.17 -17.73
CA THR A 5 17.42 -29.12 -17.41
C THR A 5 17.76 -30.51 -17.95
N VAL A 6 17.07 -31.54 -17.46
CA VAL A 6 17.24 -32.91 -17.99
C VAL A 6 16.97 -32.95 -19.50
N ALA A 7 15.98 -32.18 -19.99
CA ALA A 7 15.60 -32.14 -21.40
C ALA A 7 16.70 -31.58 -22.33
N SER A 8 17.68 -30.87 -21.78
CA SER A 8 18.83 -30.34 -22.53
C SER A 8 20.06 -31.23 -22.51
N LEU A 9 20.01 -32.39 -21.83
CA LEU A 9 21.07 -33.39 -21.86
C LEU A 9 21.04 -34.20 -23.17
N ASP A 10 22.13 -34.89 -23.50
CA ASP A 10 22.13 -35.87 -24.60
C ASP A 10 21.01 -36.92 -24.41
N PRO A 11 20.26 -37.33 -25.46
CA PRO A 11 19.18 -38.31 -25.35
C PRO A 11 19.54 -39.61 -24.62
N ARG A 12 20.81 -40.05 -24.70
CA ARG A 12 21.31 -41.21 -23.95
C ARG A 12 21.31 -40.94 -22.45
N HIS A 13 21.78 -39.77 -22.03
CA HIS A 13 21.76 -39.35 -20.63
C HIS A 13 20.33 -39.09 -20.14
N GLN A 14 19.43 -38.56 -20.98
CA GLN A 14 18.01 -38.42 -20.62
C GLN A 14 17.37 -39.77 -20.26
N LYS A 15 17.56 -40.77 -21.13
CA LYS A 15 17.05 -42.13 -20.90
C LYS A 15 17.68 -42.79 -19.67
N LEU A 16 18.97 -42.55 -19.42
CA LEU A 16 19.63 -43.02 -18.19
C LEU A 16 19.01 -42.41 -16.93
N ILE A 17 18.71 -41.10 -16.94
CA ILE A 17 18.07 -40.42 -15.80
C ILE A 17 16.61 -40.88 -15.61
N GLU A 18 15.87 -41.14 -16.68
CA GLU A 18 14.54 -41.75 -16.60
C GLU A 18 14.60 -43.14 -15.93
N ASN A 19 15.51 -43.99 -16.39
CA ASN A 19 15.74 -45.30 -15.77
C ASN A 19 16.19 -45.18 -14.31
N ALA A 20 17.01 -44.19 -13.97
CA ALA A 20 17.43 -43.94 -12.59
C ALA A 20 16.24 -43.52 -11.70
N ARG A 21 15.29 -42.73 -12.21
CA ARG A 21 14.05 -42.40 -11.45
C ARG A 21 13.23 -43.65 -11.15
N ILE A 22 13.05 -44.52 -12.14
CA ILE A 22 12.35 -45.81 -11.96
C ILE A 22 13.12 -46.71 -10.97
N ALA A 23 14.44 -46.76 -11.06
CA ALA A 23 15.28 -47.53 -10.14
C ALA A 23 15.20 -47.01 -8.70
N LEU A 24 15.10 -45.68 -8.51
CA LEU A 24 14.92 -45.07 -7.20
C LEU A 24 13.59 -45.49 -6.54
N GLU A 25 12.51 -45.60 -7.32
CA GLU A 25 11.21 -46.11 -6.84
C GLU A 25 11.29 -47.59 -6.45
N ARG A 26 12.07 -48.37 -7.20
CA ARG A 26 12.33 -49.80 -6.93
C ARG A 26 13.36 -50.04 -5.82
N GLY A 27 13.91 -48.98 -5.22
CA GLY A 27 14.87 -49.07 -4.12
C GLY A 27 16.30 -49.46 -4.52
N ASN A 28 16.63 -49.51 -5.82
CA ASN A 28 17.99 -49.78 -6.29
C ASN A 28 18.83 -48.49 -6.25
N LEU A 29 19.37 -48.17 -5.07
CA LEU A 29 20.07 -46.91 -4.82
C LEU A 29 21.44 -46.84 -5.50
N ASP A 30 22.18 -47.96 -5.56
CA ASP A 30 23.53 -48.03 -6.13
C ASP A 30 23.54 -47.63 -7.60
N TYR A 31 22.60 -48.17 -8.38
CA TYR A 31 22.42 -47.81 -9.79
C TYR A 31 22.09 -46.32 -9.97
N VAL A 32 21.27 -45.73 -9.08
CA VAL A 32 20.93 -44.31 -9.13
C VAL A 32 22.15 -43.43 -8.87
N LEU A 33 22.97 -43.81 -7.89
CA LEU A 33 24.20 -43.08 -7.55
C LEU A 33 25.24 -43.15 -8.67
N GLU A 34 25.43 -44.33 -9.27
CA GLU A 34 26.34 -44.51 -10.40
C GLU A 34 25.93 -43.65 -11.61
N VAL A 35 24.66 -43.75 -12.02
CA VAL A 35 24.14 -43.01 -13.18
C VAL A 35 24.17 -41.49 -12.94
N THR A 36 23.75 -41.03 -11.76
CA THR A 36 23.76 -39.58 -11.46
C THR A 36 25.18 -39.02 -11.36
N ALA A 37 26.13 -39.77 -10.78
CA ALA A 37 27.54 -39.38 -10.75
C ALA A 37 28.15 -39.30 -12.16
N GLN A 38 27.83 -40.26 -13.04
CA GLN A 38 28.28 -40.25 -14.43
C GLN A 38 27.78 -39.00 -15.17
N VAL A 39 26.49 -38.68 -15.02
CA VAL A 39 25.87 -37.53 -15.70
C VAL A 39 26.40 -36.21 -15.15
N LEU A 40 26.58 -36.08 -13.84
CA LEU A 40 27.08 -34.85 -13.21
C LEU A 40 28.56 -34.59 -13.47
N LYS A 41 29.35 -35.63 -13.76
CA LYS A 41 30.74 -35.48 -14.21
C LYS A 41 30.84 -34.80 -15.57
N VAL A 42 29.89 -35.10 -16.47
CA VAL A 42 29.82 -34.50 -17.81
C VAL A 42 29.13 -33.13 -17.77
N GLN A 43 28.05 -33.02 -16.99
CA GLN A 43 27.23 -31.82 -16.90
C GLN A 43 26.96 -31.43 -15.43
N PRO A 44 27.90 -30.77 -14.75
CA PRO A 44 27.77 -30.44 -13.33
C PRO A 44 26.67 -29.39 -13.04
N GLY A 45 26.19 -28.66 -14.06
CA GLY A 45 25.12 -27.67 -13.94
C GLY A 45 23.70 -28.25 -13.94
N CYS A 46 23.51 -29.58 -13.98
CA CYS A 46 22.18 -30.18 -14.00
C CYS A 46 21.62 -30.41 -12.59
N LEU A 47 20.99 -29.37 -12.02
CA LEU A 47 20.41 -29.43 -10.68
C LEU A 47 19.39 -30.58 -10.47
N PRO A 48 18.48 -30.90 -11.41
CA PRO A 48 17.55 -32.01 -11.21
C PRO A 48 18.24 -33.37 -11.00
N VAL A 49 19.39 -33.58 -11.65
CA VAL A 49 20.19 -34.81 -11.47
C VAL A 49 20.88 -34.79 -10.11
N ARG A 50 21.40 -33.64 -9.67
CA ARG A 50 21.97 -33.48 -8.32
C ARG A 50 20.93 -33.69 -7.21
N ARG A 51 19.70 -33.22 -7.41
CA ARG A 51 18.57 -33.49 -6.50
C ARG A 51 18.28 -34.99 -6.42
N LEU A 52 18.24 -35.68 -7.56
CA LEU A 52 18.04 -37.13 -7.62
C LEU A 52 19.16 -37.89 -6.88
N GLN A 53 20.42 -37.51 -7.10
CA GLN A 53 21.57 -38.06 -6.38
C GLN A 53 21.45 -37.87 -4.87
N ARG A 54 21.09 -36.66 -4.43
CA ARG A 54 20.92 -36.32 -3.00
C ARG A 54 19.85 -37.18 -2.33
N VAL A 55 18.73 -37.41 -3.00
CA VAL A 55 17.65 -38.26 -2.49
C VAL A 55 18.14 -39.70 -2.32
N ALA A 56 18.87 -40.24 -3.30
CA ALA A 56 19.43 -41.59 -3.20
C ALA A 56 20.45 -41.70 -2.05
N GLN A 57 21.37 -40.74 -1.93
CA GLN A 57 22.36 -40.66 -0.85
C GLN A 57 21.69 -40.62 0.55
N LEU A 58 20.65 -39.80 0.73
CA LEU A 58 19.93 -39.71 2.00
C LEU A 58 19.17 -41.00 2.34
N ARG A 59 18.59 -41.69 1.34
CA ARG A 59 17.93 -42.99 1.55
C ARG A 59 18.94 -44.07 1.95
N GLU A 60 20.10 -44.09 1.30
CA GLU A 60 21.18 -45.04 1.59
C GLU A 60 21.75 -44.81 3.00
N HIS A 61 21.98 -43.54 3.37
CA HIS A 61 22.48 -43.17 4.69
C HIS A 61 21.50 -43.52 5.81
N ARG A 62 20.19 -43.29 5.62
CA ARG A 62 19.15 -43.71 6.58
C ARG A 62 19.06 -45.23 6.74
N GLY A 63 19.33 -46.00 5.68
CA GLY A 63 19.41 -47.47 5.75
C GLY A 63 20.60 -47.97 6.57
N LYS A 64 21.74 -47.27 6.51
CA LYS A 64 22.98 -47.61 7.24
C LYS A 64 22.93 -47.19 8.73
N SER A 65 22.16 -46.17 9.10
CA SER A 65 22.06 -45.69 10.50
C SER A 65 21.18 -46.56 11.42
N SER A 66 20.53 -47.60 10.90
CA SER A 66 19.68 -48.54 11.67
C SER A 66 20.46 -49.69 12.34
N GLY A 67 21.77 -49.82 12.11
CA GLY A 67 22.61 -50.87 12.70
C GLY A 67 23.43 -50.36 13.90
N PHE A 68 23.15 -50.88 15.09
CA PHE A 68 23.82 -50.57 16.37
C PHE A 68 25.32 -50.95 16.45
N MET A 69 26.03 -51.22 15.35
CA MET A 69 27.47 -51.50 15.35
C MET A 69 28.19 -50.77 14.21
N GLY A 70 28.60 -49.54 14.46
CA GLY A 70 29.43 -48.78 13.52
C GLY A 70 30.21 -47.61 14.13
N ARG A 71 30.28 -47.52 15.46
CA ARG A 71 31.19 -46.59 16.16
C ARG A 71 32.49 -47.31 16.52
N ALA A 72 33.33 -47.56 15.53
CA ALA A 72 34.75 -47.83 15.76
C ALA A 72 35.50 -47.67 14.43
N LEU A 73 36.66 -47.00 14.50
CA LEU A 73 37.67 -46.86 13.46
C LEU A 73 37.38 -45.92 12.28
N THR A 74 37.65 -44.63 12.50
CA THR A 74 38.58 -43.90 11.63
C THR A 74 39.45 -42.98 12.48
N GLY A 75 40.57 -43.55 12.93
CA GLY A 75 41.69 -42.78 13.45
C GLY A 75 42.36 -41.96 12.34
N LEU A 76 42.87 -40.80 12.76
CA LEU A 76 44.01 -40.07 12.20
C LEU A 76 44.46 -40.48 10.79
N THR A 77 44.06 -39.69 9.80
CA THR A 77 44.98 -39.29 8.74
C THR A 77 45.04 -37.77 8.71
N ASN A 78 46.03 -37.27 9.44
CA ASN A 78 46.47 -35.90 9.31
C ASN A 78 47.22 -35.74 7.98
N ALA A 79 46.89 -34.63 7.31
CA ALA A 79 47.69 -33.85 6.37
C ALA A 79 47.57 -34.16 4.85
N PRO A 80 47.71 -33.13 3.97
CA PRO A 80 48.14 -31.76 4.28
C PRO A 80 47.09 -30.68 4.02
N LEU A 81 47.06 -29.75 4.97
CA LEU A 81 46.61 -28.38 4.83
C LEU A 81 47.52 -27.69 3.79
N MET A 82 47.11 -27.70 2.52
CA MET A 82 47.74 -26.93 1.44
C MET A 82 46.66 -26.42 0.49
N PHE A 83 46.59 -25.10 0.34
CA PHE A 83 46.70 -24.36 -0.93
C PHE A 83 46.01 -22.99 -0.83
N GLY A 84 46.83 -22.00 -0.50
CA GLY A 84 46.70 -20.63 -0.99
C GLY A 84 47.11 -20.55 -2.46
N GLY A 85 46.29 -21.15 -3.32
CA GLY A 85 46.30 -20.94 -4.77
C GLY A 85 44.86 -20.70 -5.21
N LYS A 86 44.62 -19.88 -6.23
CA LYS A 86 43.28 -19.55 -6.74
C LYS A 86 42.42 -20.83 -6.78
N LYS A 87 41.48 -20.94 -5.84
CA LYS A 87 40.65 -22.13 -5.64
C LYS A 87 39.82 -22.33 -6.91
N GLU A 88 40.17 -23.35 -7.69
CA GLU A 88 39.39 -23.71 -8.87
C GLU A 88 38.02 -24.23 -8.42
N PRO A 89 36.93 -23.53 -8.73
CA PRO A 89 35.62 -23.84 -8.16
C PRO A 89 35.07 -25.20 -8.63
N ALA A 90 35.52 -25.71 -9.79
CA ALA A 90 35.21 -27.05 -10.27
C ALA A 90 35.80 -28.17 -9.37
N LYS A 91 37.06 -28.05 -8.93
CA LYS A 91 37.68 -29.02 -8.02
C LYS A 91 37.05 -29.00 -6.64
N GLN A 92 36.61 -27.82 -6.18
CA GLN A 92 35.89 -27.70 -4.91
C GLN A 92 34.50 -28.35 -4.99
N LEU A 93 33.83 -28.26 -6.14
CA LEU A 93 32.55 -28.94 -6.38
C LEU A 93 32.72 -30.46 -6.29
N GLU A 94 33.74 -31.03 -6.94
CA GLU A 94 34.06 -32.46 -6.85
C GLU A 94 34.40 -32.89 -5.42
N LEU A 95 35.21 -32.09 -4.72
CA LEU A 95 35.56 -32.36 -3.32
C LEU A 95 34.30 -32.37 -2.43
N ALA A 96 33.43 -31.37 -2.58
CA ALA A 96 32.16 -31.31 -1.84
C ALA A 96 31.29 -32.55 -2.11
N GLU A 97 31.12 -32.94 -3.37
CA GLU A 97 30.35 -34.14 -3.72
C GLU A 97 30.97 -35.42 -3.16
N SER A 98 32.31 -35.53 -3.11
CA SER A 98 32.98 -36.68 -2.50
C SER A 98 32.78 -36.78 -0.98
N MET A 99 32.71 -35.64 -0.29
CA MET A 99 32.40 -35.57 1.14
C MET A 99 30.93 -35.93 1.39
N LEU A 100 30.04 -35.43 0.55
CA LEU A 100 28.61 -35.66 0.62
C LEU A 100 28.20 -37.09 0.24
N ALA A 101 29.00 -37.79 -0.56
CA ALA A 101 28.83 -39.22 -0.80
C ALA A 101 29.10 -40.06 0.45
N LYS A 102 29.96 -39.60 1.36
CA LYS A 102 30.24 -40.29 2.64
C LYS A 102 29.20 -39.94 3.71
N ASP A 103 28.88 -38.65 3.82
CA ASP A 103 27.89 -38.12 4.75
C ASP A 103 27.04 -37.06 4.04
N PRO A 104 25.81 -37.40 3.62
CA PRO A 104 24.94 -36.48 2.88
C PRO A 104 24.41 -35.32 3.72
N THR A 105 24.57 -35.39 5.05
CA THR A 105 24.13 -34.38 6.04
C THR A 105 25.29 -33.54 6.58
N ASN A 106 26.48 -33.64 6.00
CA ASN A 106 27.64 -32.87 6.42
C ASN A 106 27.48 -31.38 6.04
N VAL A 107 27.19 -30.54 7.05
CA VAL A 107 26.96 -29.10 6.86
C VAL A 107 28.17 -28.37 6.24
N PRO A 108 29.42 -28.54 6.69
CA PRO A 108 30.59 -28.01 5.99
C PRO A 108 30.68 -28.39 4.50
N ALA A 109 30.35 -29.64 4.16
CA ALA A 109 30.39 -30.09 2.77
C ALA A 109 29.27 -29.47 1.92
N LEU A 110 28.07 -29.27 2.48
CA LEU A 110 26.98 -28.53 1.82
C LEU A 110 27.31 -27.05 1.62
N LYS A 111 27.97 -26.40 2.60
CA LYS A 111 28.46 -25.03 2.44
C LYS A 111 29.52 -24.92 1.35
N LEU A 112 30.47 -25.87 1.33
CA LEU A 112 31.48 -25.96 0.27
C LEU A 112 30.86 -26.18 -1.11
N LEU A 113 29.80 -26.98 -1.21
CA LEU A 113 29.01 -27.17 -2.44
C LEU A 113 28.41 -25.84 -2.92
N GLY A 114 27.80 -25.07 -2.01
CA GLY A 114 27.23 -23.75 -2.31
C GLY A 114 28.28 -22.74 -2.76
N GLU A 115 29.41 -22.66 -2.08
CA GLU A 115 30.52 -21.77 -2.44
C GLU A 115 31.12 -22.12 -3.81
N ALA A 116 31.34 -23.41 -4.08
CA ALA A 116 31.85 -23.91 -5.35
C ALA A 116 30.87 -23.63 -6.50
N ALA A 117 29.57 -23.86 -6.25
CA ALA A 117 28.50 -23.56 -7.20
C ALA A 117 28.41 -22.05 -7.51
N ALA A 118 28.55 -21.19 -6.50
CA ALA A 118 28.59 -19.74 -6.67
C ALA A 118 29.77 -19.31 -7.56
N GLY A 119 30.95 -19.87 -7.33
CA GLY A 119 32.14 -19.63 -8.17
C GLY A 119 32.00 -20.09 -9.62
N LEU A 120 31.06 -21.00 -9.91
CA LEU A 120 30.74 -21.49 -11.26
C LEU A 120 29.52 -20.78 -11.90
N GLY A 121 28.84 -19.91 -11.16
CA GLY A 121 27.60 -19.26 -11.58
C GLY A 121 26.36 -20.16 -11.57
N LEU A 122 26.38 -21.26 -10.83
CA LEU A 122 25.26 -22.21 -10.70
C LEU A 122 24.29 -21.78 -9.60
N LEU A 123 23.50 -20.73 -9.85
CA LEU A 123 22.76 -20.02 -8.80
C LEU A 123 21.66 -20.87 -8.14
N GLU A 124 20.92 -21.69 -8.89
CA GLU A 124 19.93 -22.59 -8.29
C GLU A 124 20.59 -23.69 -7.45
N THR A 125 21.79 -24.13 -7.84
CA THR A 125 22.59 -25.09 -7.08
C THR A 125 23.10 -24.50 -5.77
N VAL A 126 23.41 -23.20 -5.72
CA VAL A 126 23.71 -22.49 -4.47
C VAL A 126 22.49 -22.53 -3.54
N ALA A 127 21.30 -22.16 -4.05
CA ALA A 127 20.06 -22.19 -3.27
C ALA A 127 19.78 -23.59 -2.73
N PHE A 128 19.88 -24.62 -3.58
CA PHE A 128 19.71 -26.02 -3.20
C PHE A 128 20.64 -26.46 -2.06
N ALA A 129 21.91 -26.04 -2.10
CA ALA A 129 22.87 -26.39 -1.06
C ALA A 129 22.47 -25.79 0.31
N PHE A 130 22.04 -24.52 0.33
CA PHE A 130 21.59 -23.85 1.56
C PHE A 130 20.20 -24.31 2.03
N GLU A 131 19.32 -24.76 1.12
CA GLU A 131 18.06 -25.44 1.48
C GLU A 131 18.37 -26.72 2.27
N ALA A 132 19.33 -27.53 1.80
CA ALA A 132 19.76 -28.73 2.51
C ALA A 132 20.41 -28.41 3.87
N VAL A 133 21.18 -27.32 3.98
CA VAL A 133 21.71 -26.86 5.27
C VAL A 133 20.59 -26.47 6.23
N ARG A 134 19.54 -25.80 5.73
CA ARG A 134 18.37 -25.42 6.54
C ARG A 134 17.65 -26.62 7.12
N GLU A 135 17.49 -27.71 6.37
CA GLU A 135 16.86 -28.94 6.88
C GLU A 135 17.61 -29.54 8.08
N ILE A 136 18.92 -29.29 8.19
CA ILE A 136 19.78 -29.80 9.27
C ILE A 136 19.85 -28.79 10.43
N GLU A 137 19.99 -27.51 10.12
CA GLU A 137 20.12 -26.41 11.08
C GLU A 137 19.03 -25.34 10.86
N PRO A 138 17.75 -25.62 11.21
CA PRO A 138 16.61 -24.77 10.82
C PRO A 138 16.59 -23.42 11.54
N THR A 139 17.17 -23.32 12.74
CA THR A 139 17.18 -22.11 13.56
C THR A 139 18.47 -21.30 13.43
N ASN A 140 19.42 -21.76 12.61
CA ASN A 140 20.70 -21.05 12.45
C ASN A 140 20.52 -19.82 11.56
N ARG A 141 20.36 -18.66 12.21
CA ARG A 141 20.21 -17.34 11.56
C ARG A 141 21.20 -17.11 10.42
N ALA A 142 22.48 -17.42 10.61
CA ALA A 142 23.50 -17.15 9.60
C ALA A 142 23.27 -17.99 8.32
N ASN A 143 22.82 -19.23 8.48
CA ASN A 143 22.48 -20.09 7.35
C ASN A 143 21.18 -19.64 6.66
N LEU A 144 20.19 -19.18 7.42
CA LEU A 144 18.94 -18.66 6.86
C LEU A 144 19.18 -17.39 6.03
N LEU A 145 20.05 -16.48 6.49
CA LEU A 145 20.44 -15.31 5.70
C LEU A 145 21.18 -15.70 4.42
N ALA A 146 22.11 -16.65 4.50
CA ALA A 146 22.81 -17.17 3.33
C ALA A 146 21.86 -17.84 2.33
N LEU A 147 20.86 -18.57 2.81
CA LEU A 147 19.78 -19.14 1.99
C LEU A 147 18.97 -18.04 1.30
N GLY A 148 18.58 -17.00 2.02
CA GLY A 148 17.82 -15.87 1.47
C GLY A 148 18.56 -15.16 0.33
N GLU A 149 19.84 -14.85 0.51
CA GLU A 149 20.67 -14.24 -0.53
C GLU A 149 20.87 -15.20 -1.73
N ALA A 150 21.04 -16.50 -1.48
CA ALA A 150 21.13 -17.52 -2.54
C ALA A 150 19.82 -17.62 -3.36
N LEU A 151 18.66 -17.55 -2.71
CA LEU A 151 17.36 -17.56 -3.38
C LEU A 151 17.14 -16.30 -4.24
N LEU A 152 17.61 -15.14 -3.80
CA LEU A 152 17.58 -13.93 -4.62
C LEU A 152 18.48 -14.03 -5.85
N ALA A 153 19.69 -14.56 -5.67
CA ALA A 153 20.59 -14.81 -6.80
C ALA A 153 19.98 -15.80 -7.79
N ALA A 154 19.26 -16.81 -7.31
CA ALA A 154 18.53 -17.78 -8.14
C ALA A 154 17.21 -17.24 -8.74
N ALA A 155 16.93 -15.93 -8.65
CA ALA A 155 15.70 -15.30 -9.12
C ALA A 155 14.40 -15.88 -8.51
N LYS A 156 14.46 -16.30 -7.24
CA LYS A 156 13.32 -16.83 -6.45
C LYS A 156 12.94 -15.88 -5.30
N PRO A 157 12.49 -14.65 -5.58
CA PRO A 157 12.24 -13.63 -4.56
C PRO A 157 11.10 -13.98 -3.60
N ALA A 158 10.09 -14.73 -4.06
CA ALA A 158 8.98 -15.15 -3.22
C ALA A 158 9.42 -16.12 -2.10
N GLU A 159 10.37 -17.00 -2.37
CA GLU A 159 10.93 -17.92 -1.39
C GLU A 159 11.88 -17.18 -0.43
N ALA A 160 12.69 -16.25 -0.95
CA ALA A 160 13.55 -15.40 -0.14
C ALA A 160 12.76 -14.53 0.87
N LEU A 161 11.58 -14.02 0.47
CA LEU A 161 10.69 -13.28 1.37
C LEU A 161 10.21 -14.11 2.55
N LYS A 162 9.87 -15.39 2.33
CA LYS A 162 9.45 -16.28 3.42
C LYS A 162 10.57 -16.50 4.43
N VAL A 163 11.80 -16.68 3.96
CA VAL A 163 12.98 -16.86 4.82
C VAL A 163 13.28 -15.58 5.60
N ALA A 164 13.14 -14.40 4.98
CA ALA A 164 13.33 -13.13 5.68
C ALA A 164 12.25 -12.88 6.75
N ASP A 165 10.98 -13.18 6.45
CA ASP A 165 9.86 -13.08 7.39
C ASP A 165 10.07 -13.99 8.61
N GLU A 166 10.54 -15.22 8.39
CA GLU A 166 10.85 -16.17 9.46
C GLU A 166 11.93 -15.63 10.42
N ILE A 167 13.03 -15.08 9.91
CA ILE A 167 14.07 -14.47 10.76
C ILE A 167 13.50 -13.27 11.54
N LEU A 168 12.64 -12.46 10.90
CA LEU A 168 12.06 -11.26 11.52
C LEU A 168 10.97 -11.57 12.54
N ARG A 169 10.28 -12.71 12.45
CA ARG A 169 9.36 -13.19 13.50
C ARG A 169 10.11 -13.49 14.79
N ASP A 170 11.28 -14.13 14.68
CA ASP A 170 12.11 -14.46 15.83
C ASP A 170 12.86 -13.23 16.37
N LYS A 171 13.36 -12.37 15.46
CA LYS A 171 14.08 -11.15 15.82
C LYS A 171 13.65 -9.96 14.93
N PRO A 172 12.63 -9.20 15.33
CA PRO A 172 12.09 -8.08 14.53
C PRO A 172 13.09 -6.95 14.23
N THR A 173 14.14 -6.82 15.06
CA THR A 173 15.17 -5.77 14.95
C THR A 173 16.40 -6.21 14.14
N ASP A 174 16.31 -7.34 13.44
CA ASP A 174 17.44 -7.87 12.66
C ASP A 174 17.70 -7.06 11.37
N ALA A 175 18.77 -6.27 11.37
CA ALA A 175 19.06 -5.34 10.27
C ALA A 175 19.36 -6.07 8.94
N GLU A 176 19.99 -7.23 8.98
CA GLU A 176 20.33 -8.02 7.78
C GLU A 176 19.08 -8.66 7.19
N ALA A 177 18.18 -9.19 8.04
CA ALA A 177 16.91 -9.74 7.58
C ALA A 177 15.95 -8.67 7.04
N GLN A 178 15.91 -7.47 7.65
CA GLN A 178 15.17 -6.33 7.11
C GLN A 178 15.70 -5.89 5.73
N ASN A 179 17.03 -5.94 5.54
CA ASN A 179 17.64 -5.65 4.25
C ASN A 179 17.29 -6.72 3.21
N LEU A 180 17.40 -8.00 3.58
CA LEU A 180 17.00 -9.13 2.75
C LEU A 180 15.53 -9.02 2.33
N MET A 181 14.62 -8.68 3.25
CA MET A 181 13.20 -8.49 2.96
C MET A 181 12.95 -7.37 1.94
N ARG A 182 13.65 -6.24 2.06
CA ARG A 182 13.55 -5.13 1.09
C ARG A 182 14.06 -5.55 -0.29
N LYS A 183 15.24 -6.18 -0.37
CA LYS A 183 15.80 -6.68 -1.64
C LYS A 183 14.85 -7.67 -2.31
N ALA A 184 14.28 -8.58 -1.53
CA ALA A 184 13.37 -9.61 -2.03
C ALA A 184 12.04 -9.04 -2.52
N SER A 185 11.48 -8.04 -1.83
CA SER A 185 10.27 -7.33 -2.25
C SER A 185 10.48 -6.60 -3.58
N VAL A 186 11.61 -5.88 -3.72
CA VAL A 186 11.96 -5.19 -4.98
C VAL A 186 12.19 -6.19 -6.13
N ALA A 187 12.89 -7.29 -5.87
CA ALA A 187 13.10 -8.33 -6.87
C ALA A 187 11.77 -8.99 -7.30
N GLN A 188 10.81 -9.13 -6.38
CA GLN A 188 9.48 -9.70 -6.69
C GLN A 188 8.66 -8.78 -7.59
N THR A 189 8.67 -7.46 -7.36
CA THR A 189 7.95 -6.52 -8.22
C THR A 189 8.57 -6.46 -9.61
N VAL A 190 9.91 -6.40 -9.70
CA VAL A 190 10.63 -6.39 -10.99
C VAL A 190 10.39 -7.68 -11.78
N ALA A 191 10.42 -8.85 -11.13
CA ALA A 191 10.13 -10.12 -11.79
C ALA A 191 8.67 -10.22 -12.26
N LYS A 192 7.72 -9.61 -11.54
CA LYS A 192 6.31 -9.55 -11.94
C LYS A 192 6.12 -8.65 -13.19
N HIS A 193 6.85 -7.53 -13.27
CA HIS A 193 6.84 -6.64 -14.44
C HIS A 193 7.55 -7.23 -15.68
N ALA A 194 8.58 -8.06 -15.49
CA ALA A 194 9.29 -8.73 -16.60
C ALA A 194 8.45 -9.81 -17.31
N TRP A 195 7.38 -10.30 -16.67
CA TRP A 195 6.44 -11.26 -17.25
C TRP A 195 5.39 -10.63 -18.17
N ASP A 196 5.34 -9.30 -18.25
CA ASP A 196 4.32 -8.58 -19.04
C ASP A 196 4.66 -8.35 -20.51
N ASP A 197 5.90 -8.58 -20.94
CA ASP A 197 6.36 -8.27 -22.30
C ASP A 197 6.04 -9.34 -23.37
N GLN A 198 5.49 -10.51 -23.02
CA GLN A 198 5.17 -11.55 -24.00
C GLN A 198 3.73 -12.08 -23.86
N ASN A 199 2.84 -11.49 -24.67
CA ASN A 199 1.55 -12.01 -25.18
C ASN A 199 0.30 -11.16 -24.86
N THR A 200 -0.19 -10.53 -25.93
CA THR A 200 -1.61 -10.26 -26.28
C THR A 200 -2.43 -9.36 -25.34
N TYR A 201 -2.22 -8.05 -25.50
CA TYR A 201 -2.84 -6.89 -24.82
C TYR A 201 -4.38 -6.86 -24.66
N ARG A 202 -5.16 -7.68 -25.35
CA ARG A 202 -6.64 -7.58 -25.33
C ARG A 202 -7.34 -8.55 -24.38
N ASP A 203 -6.76 -9.71 -24.10
CA ASP A 203 -7.36 -10.69 -23.18
C ASP A 203 -6.94 -10.45 -21.71
N LYS A 204 -5.73 -9.93 -21.47
CA LYS A 204 -5.25 -9.57 -20.12
C LYS A 204 -6.03 -8.44 -19.44
N LEU A 205 -6.54 -7.44 -20.19
CA LEU A 205 -7.29 -6.32 -19.60
C LEU A 205 -8.57 -6.77 -18.87
N ARG A 206 -9.12 -7.93 -19.24
CA ARG A 206 -10.33 -8.49 -18.63
C ARG A 206 -10.02 -9.38 -17.42
N ASP A 207 -8.96 -10.19 -17.49
CA ASP A 207 -8.56 -11.10 -16.40
C ASP A 207 -7.71 -10.43 -15.30
N GLU A 208 -6.90 -9.41 -15.63
CA GLU A 208 -6.07 -8.70 -14.66
C GLU A 208 -6.90 -7.82 -13.71
N ALA A 209 -7.93 -7.14 -14.23
CA ALA A 209 -8.89 -6.42 -13.41
C ALA A 209 -9.64 -7.37 -12.46
N GLN A 210 -9.97 -8.58 -12.92
CA GLN A 210 -10.69 -9.58 -12.13
C GLN A 210 -9.79 -10.27 -11.10
N ALA A 211 -8.53 -10.59 -11.45
CA ALA A 211 -7.55 -11.19 -10.56
C ALA A 211 -7.06 -10.20 -9.48
N VAL A 212 -6.84 -8.93 -9.85
CA VAL A 212 -6.52 -7.85 -8.89
C VAL A 212 -7.71 -7.59 -7.97
N SER A 213 -8.93 -7.59 -8.51
CA SER A 213 -10.14 -7.48 -7.69
C SER A 213 -10.29 -8.66 -6.72
N LEU A 214 -10.00 -9.90 -7.15
CA LEU A 214 -10.06 -11.09 -6.30
C LEU A 214 -8.96 -11.14 -5.24
N GLU A 215 -7.73 -10.69 -5.55
CA GLU A 215 -6.64 -10.59 -4.57
C GLU A 215 -6.88 -9.45 -3.58
N GLN A 216 -7.40 -8.31 -4.05
CA GLN A 216 -7.83 -7.20 -3.19
C GLN A 216 -9.00 -7.65 -2.31
N SER A 217 -10.00 -8.36 -2.85
CA SER A 217 -11.11 -8.88 -2.05
C SER A 217 -10.63 -9.95 -1.07
N ALA A 218 -9.71 -10.83 -1.44
CA ALA A 218 -9.16 -11.85 -0.53
C ALA A 218 -8.33 -11.23 0.60
N LYS A 219 -7.51 -10.20 0.31
CA LYS A 219 -6.80 -9.42 1.34
C LYS A 219 -7.77 -8.67 2.25
N VAL A 220 -8.79 -8.02 1.67
CA VAL A 220 -9.86 -7.33 2.42
C VAL A 220 -10.61 -8.31 3.32
N VAL A 221 -11.04 -9.47 2.82
CA VAL A 221 -11.72 -10.52 3.60
C VAL A 221 -10.84 -11.06 4.73
N SER A 222 -9.54 -11.28 4.48
CA SER A 222 -8.60 -11.72 5.52
C SER A 222 -8.36 -10.65 6.60
N GLY A 223 -8.32 -9.36 6.22
CA GLY A 223 -8.28 -8.25 7.16
C GLY A 223 -9.59 -8.11 7.95
N GLU A 224 -10.74 -8.20 7.27
CA GLU A 224 -12.08 -8.08 7.84
C GLU A 224 -12.35 -9.16 8.88
N THR A 225 -11.98 -10.42 8.59
CA THR A 225 -12.06 -11.53 9.56
C THR A 225 -11.20 -11.31 10.81
N MET A 226 -10.02 -10.70 10.68
CA MET A 226 -9.21 -10.31 11.84
C MET A 226 -9.89 -9.16 12.61
N THR A 227 -10.41 -8.14 11.91
CA THR A 227 -11.11 -7.01 12.52
C THR A 227 -12.38 -7.45 13.27
N HIS A 228 -13.13 -8.43 12.74
CA HIS A 228 -14.27 -9.04 13.44
C HIS A 228 -13.86 -9.72 14.75
N ARG A 229 -12.74 -10.47 14.77
CA ARG A 229 -12.24 -11.07 16.02
C ARG A 229 -11.84 -10.01 17.05
N LEU A 230 -11.17 -8.94 16.60
CA LEU A 230 -10.80 -7.81 17.46
C LEU A 230 -12.05 -7.09 18.00
N LEU A 231 -13.09 -6.97 17.18
CA LEU A 231 -14.38 -6.42 17.59
C LEU A 231 -15.02 -7.27 18.69
N ASP A 232 -15.11 -8.59 18.51
CA ASP A 232 -15.70 -9.51 19.49
C ASP A 232 -14.95 -9.47 20.83
N GLU A 233 -13.61 -9.41 20.78
CA GLU A 233 -12.78 -9.27 21.97
C GLU A 233 -13.02 -7.91 22.66
N ALA A 234 -13.07 -6.82 21.90
CA ALA A 234 -13.32 -5.49 22.43
C ALA A 234 -14.71 -5.39 23.07
N LEU A 235 -15.75 -5.97 22.46
CA LEU A 235 -17.10 -6.05 23.02
C LEU A 235 -17.11 -6.82 24.34
N THR A 236 -16.40 -7.96 24.39
CA THR A 236 -16.26 -8.76 25.61
C THR A 236 -15.58 -7.96 26.73
N ARG A 237 -14.57 -7.14 26.39
CA ARG A 237 -13.88 -6.28 27.36
C ARG A 237 -14.78 -5.16 27.87
N VAL A 238 -15.59 -4.53 27.01
CA VAL A 238 -16.59 -3.54 27.46
C VAL A 238 -17.58 -4.18 28.45
N ALA A 239 -18.05 -5.40 28.18
CA ALA A 239 -18.97 -6.11 29.07
C ALA A 239 -18.37 -6.41 30.46
N LYS A 240 -17.07 -6.71 30.53
CA LYS A 240 -16.36 -6.97 31.79
C LYS A 240 -15.99 -5.69 32.54
N GLU A 241 -15.59 -4.64 31.81
CA GLU A 241 -15.10 -3.38 32.36
C GLU A 241 -15.84 -2.18 31.73
N PRO A 242 -17.13 -1.95 32.09
CA PRO A 242 -17.97 -0.96 31.44
C PRO A 242 -17.55 0.49 31.70
N ASN A 243 -16.69 0.73 32.70
CA ASN A 243 -16.19 2.07 33.04
C ASN A 243 -14.91 2.44 32.26
N ASN A 244 -14.32 1.51 31.51
CA ASN A 244 -13.06 1.75 30.81
C ASN A 244 -13.30 2.24 29.37
N LEU A 245 -13.13 3.55 29.14
CA LEU A 245 -13.37 4.20 27.85
C LEU A 245 -12.52 3.65 26.70
N ASN A 246 -11.35 3.07 26.98
CA ASN A 246 -10.47 2.53 25.94
C ASN A 246 -11.11 1.34 25.22
N HIS A 247 -11.94 0.56 25.91
CA HIS A 247 -12.65 -0.56 25.29
C HIS A 247 -13.72 -0.07 24.31
N TYR A 248 -14.46 0.99 24.66
CA TYR A 248 -15.42 1.61 23.74
C TYR A 248 -14.74 2.20 22.50
N ARG A 249 -13.56 2.82 22.68
CA ARG A 249 -12.75 3.32 21.55
C ARG A 249 -12.31 2.19 20.64
N ALA A 250 -11.90 1.04 21.20
CA ALA A 250 -11.52 -0.13 20.42
C ALA A 250 -12.70 -0.68 19.61
N VAL A 251 -13.90 -0.76 20.21
CA VAL A 251 -15.13 -1.17 19.52
C VAL A 251 -15.47 -0.19 18.37
N ALA A 252 -15.49 1.11 18.64
CA ALA A 252 -15.76 2.12 17.62
C ALA A 252 -14.75 2.09 16.47
N GLN A 253 -13.47 1.88 16.79
CA GLN A 253 -12.41 1.77 15.78
C GLN A 253 -12.55 0.51 14.92
N ALA A 254 -12.93 -0.63 15.51
CA ALA A 254 -13.16 -1.85 14.77
C ALA A 254 -14.37 -1.70 13.81
N TYR A 255 -15.49 -1.14 14.28
CA TYR A 255 -16.64 -0.85 13.40
C TYR A 255 -16.28 0.13 12.27
N ARG A 256 -15.45 1.14 12.55
CA ARG A 256 -14.95 2.07 11.53
C ARG A 256 -14.11 1.35 10.48
N GLN A 257 -13.26 0.42 10.87
CA GLN A 257 -12.45 -0.39 9.93
C GLN A 257 -13.32 -1.31 9.06
N LEU A 258 -14.43 -1.80 9.60
CA LEU A 258 -15.42 -2.59 8.86
C LEU A 258 -16.33 -1.73 7.96
N GLY A 259 -16.19 -0.40 7.96
CA GLY A 259 -17.06 0.51 7.20
C GLY A 259 -18.44 0.74 7.83
N ASN A 260 -18.69 0.19 9.01
CA ASN A 260 -19.94 0.31 9.77
C ASN A 260 -19.93 1.59 10.60
N LEU A 261 -20.00 2.74 9.92
CA LEU A 261 -19.87 4.07 10.54
C LEU A 261 -20.98 4.39 11.55
N GLU A 262 -22.20 3.91 11.32
CA GLU A 262 -23.34 4.11 12.23
C GLU A 262 -23.13 3.40 13.57
N GLU A 263 -22.68 2.15 13.54
CA GLU A 263 -22.33 1.41 14.75
C GLU A 263 -21.14 2.05 15.47
N ALA A 264 -20.11 2.46 14.72
CA ALA A 264 -18.98 3.18 15.29
C ALA A 264 -19.43 4.46 16.03
N LEU A 265 -20.31 5.25 15.41
CA LEU A 265 -20.89 6.45 16.02
C LEU A 265 -21.69 6.12 17.27
N GLY A 266 -22.53 5.07 17.23
CA GLY A 266 -23.29 4.60 18.37
C GLY A 266 -22.42 4.23 19.56
N TRP A 267 -21.28 3.56 19.32
CA TRP A 267 -20.33 3.20 20.38
C TRP A 267 -19.57 4.40 20.96
N VAL A 268 -19.23 5.40 20.15
CA VAL A 268 -18.66 6.66 20.67
C VAL A 268 -19.68 7.41 21.52
N ARG A 269 -20.96 7.46 21.11
CA ARG A 269 -22.03 8.07 21.92
C ARG A 269 -22.20 7.35 23.26
N LYS A 270 -22.23 6.01 23.27
CA LYS A 270 -22.23 5.21 24.51
C LYS A 270 -21.01 5.52 25.39
N ALA A 271 -19.83 5.72 24.79
CA ALA A 271 -18.64 6.12 25.54
C ALA A 271 -18.83 7.50 26.20
N ARG A 272 -19.44 8.46 25.50
CA ARG A 272 -19.73 9.80 26.03
C ARG A 272 -20.83 9.83 27.09
N GLU A 273 -21.71 8.85 27.13
CA GLU A 273 -22.70 8.71 28.20
C GLU A 273 -22.06 8.34 29.55
N GLN A 274 -20.87 7.71 29.53
CA GLN A 274 -20.13 7.36 30.74
C GLN A 274 -19.64 8.62 31.49
N PRO A 275 -19.54 8.58 32.84
CA PRO A 275 -19.16 9.75 33.65
C PRO A 275 -17.84 10.42 33.21
N VAL A 276 -16.83 9.61 32.86
CA VAL A 276 -15.52 10.08 32.40
C VAL A 276 -15.55 10.54 30.93
N GLY A 277 -16.49 10.03 30.13
CA GLY A 277 -16.58 10.34 28.70
C GLY A 277 -17.32 11.64 28.38
N LYS A 278 -18.18 12.13 29.27
CA LYS A 278 -18.99 13.35 29.04
C LYS A 278 -18.15 14.61 28.77
N THR A 279 -17.02 14.74 29.46
CA THR A 279 -16.12 15.91 29.37
C THR A 279 -14.89 15.64 28.52
N ASP A 280 -14.79 14.46 27.90
CA ASP A 280 -13.65 14.07 27.07
C ASP A 280 -13.75 14.72 25.68
N ALA A 281 -12.92 15.74 25.45
CA ALA A 281 -12.89 16.49 24.20
C ALA A 281 -12.48 15.63 22.99
N ALA A 282 -11.72 14.55 23.19
CA ALA A 282 -11.34 13.65 22.10
C ALA A 282 -12.54 12.79 21.66
N LEU A 283 -13.37 12.33 22.60
CA LEU A 283 -14.62 11.63 22.26
C LEU A 283 -15.66 12.56 21.63
N GLU A 284 -15.74 13.82 22.08
CA GLU A 284 -16.58 14.82 21.42
C GLU A 284 -16.16 15.00 19.96
N LYS A 285 -14.86 15.22 19.71
CA LYS A 285 -14.31 15.35 18.35
C LYS A 285 -14.55 14.09 17.51
N GLN A 286 -14.36 12.91 18.10
CA GLN A 286 -14.58 11.65 17.39
C GLN A 286 -16.06 11.46 17.03
N GLU A 287 -16.98 11.87 17.89
CA GLU A 287 -18.41 11.84 17.57
C GLU A 287 -18.74 12.74 16.39
N THR A 288 -18.23 13.98 16.38
CA THR A 288 -18.54 14.94 15.31
C THR A 288 -17.97 14.49 13.97
N GLU A 289 -16.76 13.93 13.96
CA GLU A 289 -16.15 13.33 12.77
C GLU A 289 -16.97 12.14 12.24
N LEU A 290 -17.38 11.21 13.12
CA LEU A 290 -18.16 10.04 12.71
C LEU A 290 -19.58 10.43 12.27
N ALA A 291 -20.24 11.37 12.97
CA ALA A 291 -21.54 11.87 12.57
C ALA A 291 -21.49 12.55 11.20
N THR A 292 -20.47 13.37 10.93
CA THR A 292 -20.24 13.94 9.60
C THR A 292 -20.07 12.83 8.56
N ALA A 293 -19.24 11.82 8.83
CA ALA A 293 -18.98 10.74 7.89
C ALA A 293 -20.23 9.88 7.60
N VAL A 294 -21.10 9.66 8.60
CA VAL A 294 -22.38 8.96 8.42
C VAL A 294 -23.31 9.76 7.50
N ILE A 295 -23.50 11.07 7.76
CA ILE A 295 -24.38 11.90 6.94
C ILE A 295 -23.82 12.06 5.51
N GLU A 296 -22.50 12.16 5.36
CA GLU A 296 -21.85 12.18 4.04
C GLU A 296 -22.03 10.86 3.28
N LYS A 297 -21.99 9.71 3.98
CA LYS A 297 -22.31 8.40 3.39
C LYS A 297 -23.76 8.38 2.88
N HIS A 298 -24.73 8.80 3.70
CA HIS A 298 -26.14 8.88 3.28
C HIS A 298 -26.35 9.84 2.12
N THR A 299 -25.63 10.97 2.10
CA THR A 299 -25.67 11.92 0.98
C THR A 299 -25.17 11.27 -0.30
N LYS A 300 -24.06 10.53 -0.25
CA LYS A 300 -23.53 9.80 -1.42
C LYS A 300 -24.49 8.71 -1.90
N GLU A 301 -25.13 7.99 -1.00
CA GLU A 301 -26.15 6.98 -1.34
C GLU A 301 -27.36 7.63 -2.02
N ALA A 302 -27.80 8.80 -1.54
CA ALA A 302 -28.86 9.56 -2.18
C ALA A 302 -28.45 10.11 -3.57
N GLU A 303 -27.19 10.55 -3.74
CA GLU A 303 -26.65 10.96 -5.04
C GLU A 303 -26.62 9.80 -6.03
N ALA A 304 -26.19 8.61 -5.59
CA ALA A 304 -26.20 7.40 -6.40
C ALA A 304 -27.62 6.99 -6.80
N ALA A 305 -28.61 7.15 -5.91
CA ALA A 305 -30.01 6.88 -6.23
C ALA A 305 -30.56 7.83 -7.31
N VAL A 306 -30.23 9.12 -7.25
CA VAL A 306 -30.60 10.11 -8.28
C VAL A 306 -29.90 9.80 -9.61
N ALA A 307 -28.63 9.37 -9.58
CA ALA A 307 -27.90 9.00 -10.79
C ALA A 307 -28.48 7.73 -11.46
N ALA A 308 -28.95 6.77 -10.66
CA ALA A 308 -29.58 5.54 -11.17
C ALA A 308 -30.98 5.79 -11.77
N ALA A 309 -31.71 6.81 -11.27
CA ALA A 309 -33.02 7.20 -11.78
C ALA A 309 -33.12 8.73 -11.98
N PRO A 310 -32.51 9.29 -13.04
CA PRO A 310 -32.56 10.73 -13.30
C PRO A 310 -34.01 11.19 -13.49
N GLY A 311 -34.49 12.05 -12.59
CA GLY A 311 -35.85 12.59 -12.64
C GLY A 311 -36.85 11.93 -11.69
N ASP A 312 -36.46 10.92 -10.90
CA ASP A 312 -37.30 10.43 -9.81
C ASP A 312 -37.43 11.51 -8.71
N ALA A 313 -38.65 12.03 -8.53
CA ALA A 313 -38.97 13.03 -7.53
C ALA A 313 -38.67 12.56 -6.10
N ALA A 314 -38.83 11.26 -5.80
CA ALA A 314 -38.56 10.72 -4.48
C ALA A 314 -37.04 10.68 -4.20
N ALA A 315 -36.23 10.24 -5.17
CA ALA A 315 -34.78 10.28 -5.07
C ALA A 315 -34.24 11.71 -4.95
N LEU A 316 -34.76 12.66 -5.73
CA LEU A 316 -34.40 14.08 -5.65
C LEU A 316 -34.75 14.68 -4.28
N ALA A 317 -35.92 14.35 -3.73
CA ALA A 317 -36.32 14.78 -2.40
C ALA A 317 -35.42 14.20 -1.30
N LYS A 318 -35.03 12.92 -1.39
CA LYS A 318 -34.07 12.30 -0.46
C LYS A 318 -32.71 12.96 -0.53
N LEU A 319 -32.21 13.26 -1.72
CA LEU A 319 -30.94 13.96 -1.90
C LEU A 319 -30.98 15.38 -1.32
N ALA A 320 -32.05 16.12 -1.57
CA ALA A 320 -32.24 17.44 -1.00
C ALA A 320 -32.30 17.40 0.53
N ALA A 321 -32.99 16.42 1.11
CA ALA A 321 -33.06 16.22 2.56
C ALA A 321 -31.69 15.87 3.16
N ALA A 322 -30.94 14.94 2.56
CA ALA A 322 -29.61 14.54 3.03
C ALA A 322 -28.60 15.70 2.94
N LYS A 323 -28.61 16.46 1.83
CA LYS A 323 -27.77 17.67 1.68
C LYS A 323 -28.11 18.73 2.72
N LYS A 324 -29.39 18.92 3.00
CA LYS A 324 -29.85 19.84 4.04
C LYS A 324 -29.40 19.40 5.43
N GLU A 325 -29.57 18.12 5.77
CA GLU A 325 -29.11 17.55 7.04
C GLU A 325 -27.60 17.74 7.23
N LEU A 326 -26.80 17.49 6.19
CA LEU A 326 -25.35 17.71 6.23
C LEU A 326 -25.00 19.17 6.48
N ALA A 327 -25.66 20.09 5.77
CA ALA A 327 -25.45 21.53 5.93
C ALA A 327 -25.84 22.00 7.34
N ASP A 328 -27.01 21.59 7.83
CA ASP A 328 -27.51 21.94 9.16
C ASP A 328 -26.60 21.39 10.27
N PHE A 329 -26.10 20.15 10.12
CA PHE A 329 -25.12 19.56 11.04
C PHE A 329 -23.80 20.35 11.07
N LYS A 330 -23.20 20.62 9.90
CA LYS A 330 -21.94 21.38 9.79
C LYS A 330 -22.08 22.79 10.37
N LEU A 331 -23.21 23.46 10.13
CA LEU A 331 -23.51 24.77 10.71
C LEU A 331 -23.60 24.71 12.24
N THR A 332 -24.27 23.70 12.79
CA THR A 332 -24.45 23.53 14.23
C THR A 332 -23.10 23.31 14.92
N GLU A 333 -22.27 22.43 14.38
CA GLU A 333 -20.92 22.14 14.91
C GLU A 333 -19.98 23.34 14.80
N ALA A 334 -19.99 24.06 13.67
CA ALA A 334 -19.19 25.27 13.50
C ALA A 334 -19.59 26.38 14.49
N ARG A 335 -20.89 26.53 14.79
CA ARG A 335 -21.38 27.45 15.83
C ARG A 335 -20.91 27.03 17.21
N ARG A 336 -21.08 25.75 17.59
CA ARG A 336 -20.62 25.22 18.89
C ARG A 336 -19.12 25.41 19.08
N TYR A 337 -18.33 25.18 18.04
CA TYR A 337 -16.89 25.42 18.08
C TYR A 337 -16.55 26.90 18.36
N LEU A 338 -17.23 27.82 17.68
CA LEU A 338 -16.99 29.26 17.84
C LEU A 338 -17.51 29.84 19.18
N GLU A 339 -18.49 29.20 19.82
CA GLU A 339 -18.87 29.54 21.20
C GLU A 339 -17.70 29.30 22.17
N ARG A 340 -16.91 28.25 21.95
CA ARG A 340 -15.74 27.91 22.76
C ARG A 340 -14.49 28.68 22.35
N TYR A 341 -14.34 28.99 21.06
CA TYR A 341 -13.17 29.66 20.49
C TYR A 341 -13.57 30.94 19.71
N PRO A 342 -14.10 31.98 20.39
CA PRO A 342 -14.69 33.14 19.72
C PRO A 342 -13.71 34.00 18.91
N ASN A 343 -12.40 33.87 19.14
CA ASN A 343 -11.36 34.66 18.45
C ASN A 343 -10.64 33.86 17.34
N ASP A 344 -11.12 32.66 16.99
CA ASP A 344 -10.59 31.86 15.88
C ASP A 344 -11.10 32.42 14.54
N HIS A 345 -10.31 33.31 13.92
CA HIS A 345 -10.67 33.93 12.64
C HIS A 345 -10.84 32.90 11.50
N PRO A 346 -9.95 31.89 11.33
CA PRO A 346 -10.18 30.79 10.40
C PRO A 346 -11.52 30.06 10.59
N ALA A 347 -11.90 29.73 11.83
CA ALA A 347 -13.19 29.09 12.09
C ALA A 347 -14.38 30.01 11.77
N ARG A 348 -14.25 31.33 12.00
CA ARG A 348 -15.27 32.32 11.57
C ARG A 348 -15.41 32.38 10.06
N TYR A 349 -14.31 32.31 9.32
CA TYR A 349 -14.34 32.24 7.86
C TYR A 349 -15.05 30.96 7.38
N ALA A 350 -14.75 29.82 7.99
CA ALA A 350 -15.41 28.55 7.69
C ALA A 350 -16.93 28.62 7.97
N LEU A 351 -17.34 29.17 9.12
CA LEU A 351 -18.77 29.37 9.42
C LEU A 351 -19.42 30.35 8.43
N GLY A 352 -18.75 31.45 8.06
CA GLY A 352 -19.25 32.39 7.06
C GLY A 352 -19.49 31.74 5.70
N THR A 353 -18.60 30.83 5.29
CA THR A 353 -18.73 30.07 4.04
C THR A 353 -19.94 29.13 4.08
N LEU A 354 -20.11 28.37 5.17
CA LEU A 354 -21.29 27.52 5.37
C LEU A 354 -22.60 28.32 5.37
N LEU A 355 -22.61 29.50 5.98
CA LEU A 355 -23.78 30.38 6.01
C LEU A 355 -24.11 30.96 4.63
N LEU A 356 -23.08 31.29 3.83
CA LEU A 356 -23.25 31.74 2.45
C LEU A 356 -23.85 30.63 1.58
N GLU A 357 -23.34 29.40 1.67
CA GLU A 357 -23.88 28.23 0.97
C GLU A 357 -25.34 27.93 1.38
N ALA A 358 -25.67 28.13 2.65
CA ALA A 358 -27.04 28.01 3.16
C ALA A 358 -27.95 29.20 2.80
N GLY A 359 -27.44 30.21 2.09
CA GLY A 359 -28.19 31.42 1.74
C GLY A 359 -28.51 32.35 2.92
N GLN A 360 -27.91 32.13 4.09
CA GLN A 360 -28.05 32.99 5.27
C GLN A 360 -27.11 34.20 5.18
N LEU A 361 -27.34 35.04 4.18
CA LEU A 361 -26.40 36.08 3.72
C LEU A 361 -26.03 37.09 4.82
N ASP A 362 -26.98 37.54 5.63
CA ASP A 362 -26.70 38.51 6.71
C ASP A 362 -25.84 37.92 7.82
N ALA A 363 -26.11 36.66 8.19
CA ALA A 363 -25.28 35.95 9.15
C ALA A 363 -23.88 35.69 8.60
N ALA A 364 -23.76 35.32 7.31
CA ALA A 364 -22.49 35.13 6.62
C ALA A 364 -21.65 36.41 6.62
N ILE A 365 -22.26 37.55 6.27
CA ILE A 365 -21.61 38.87 6.30
C ILE A 365 -21.04 39.18 7.68
N ALA A 366 -21.82 38.97 8.74
CA ALA A 366 -21.37 39.22 10.10
C ALA A 366 -20.14 38.37 10.47
N GLN A 367 -20.11 37.10 10.06
CA GLN A 367 -18.95 36.23 10.30
C GLN A 367 -17.73 36.64 9.48
N PHE A 368 -17.88 36.93 8.19
CA PHE A 368 -16.77 37.37 7.35
C PHE A 368 -16.19 38.72 7.81
N GLN A 369 -17.02 39.65 8.29
CA GLN A 369 -16.56 40.92 8.87
C GLN A 369 -15.66 40.73 10.10
N GLN A 370 -15.91 39.70 10.91
CA GLN A 370 -15.04 39.34 12.03
C GLN A 370 -13.83 38.52 11.58
N ALA A 371 -14.00 37.64 10.59
CA ALA A 371 -12.94 36.80 10.06
C ALA A 371 -11.85 37.63 9.36
N GLN A 372 -12.20 38.68 8.61
CA GLN A 372 -11.23 39.54 7.90
C GLN A 372 -10.20 40.27 8.79
N LYS A 373 -10.41 40.29 10.11
CA LYS A 373 -9.46 40.81 11.08
C LYS A 373 -8.23 39.89 11.24
N GLY A 374 -8.36 38.61 10.90
CA GLY A 374 -7.26 37.65 10.90
C GLY A 374 -6.47 37.72 9.60
N PRO A 375 -5.14 37.94 9.63
CA PRO A 375 -4.32 38.10 8.42
C PRO A 375 -4.41 36.91 7.45
N GLN A 376 -4.44 35.67 7.96
CA GLN A 376 -4.45 34.46 7.13
C GLN A 376 -5.74 34.26 6.32
N VAL A 377 -6.87 34.80 6.80
CA VAL A 377 -8.18 34.65 6.14
C VAL A 377 -8.75 35.98 5.68
N ARG A 378 -7.94 37.04 5.67
CA ARG A 378 -8.37 38.39 5.29
C ARG A 378 -8.89 38.45 3.85
N VAL A 379 -8.05 38.13 2.88
CA VAL A 379 -8.42 38.13 1.45
C VAL A 379 -9.59 37.17 1.18
N PRO A 380 -9.57 35.89 1.64
CA PRO A 380 -10.72 34.99 1.48
C PRO A 380 -12.02 35.54 2.08
N SER A 381 -11.96 36.24 3.23
CA SER A 381 -13.14 36.84 3.86
C SER A 381 -13.68 38.05 3.07
N LEU A 382 -12.81 38.87 2.48
CA LEU A 382 -13.23 39.95 1.57
C LEU A 382 -13.94 39.38 0.34
N VAL A 383 -13.44 38.28 -0.23
CA VAL A 383 -14.10 37.57 -1.33
C VAL A 383 -15.46 37.02 -0.89
N GLY A 384 -15.54 36.44 0.31
CA GLY A 384 -16.80 35.98 0.91
C GLY A 384 -17.82 37.12 1.06
N LEU A 385 -17.41 38.29 1.57
CA LEU A 385 -18.25 39.48 1.66
C LEU A 385 -18.72 39.95 0.28
N GLY A 386 -17.82 40.00 -0.71
CA GLY A 386 -18.14 40.37 -2.08
C GLY A 386 -19.21 39.45 -2.67
N ARG A 387 -19.10 38.13 -2.47
CA ARG A 387 -20.10 37.14 -2.90
C ARG A 387 -21.44 37.34 -2.21
N CYS A 388 -21.45 37.55 -0.88
CA CYS A 388 -22.67 37.84 -0.14
C CYS A 388 -23.38 39.09 -0.69
N PHE A 389 -22.65 40.19 -0.88
CA PHE A 389 -23.22 41.44 -1.40
C PHE A 389 -23.70 41.31 -2.84
N LYS A 390 -22.96 40.59 -3.70
CA LYS A 390 -23.38 40.28 -5.07
C LYS A 390 -24.70 39.52 -5.09
N GLN A 391 -24.86 38.50 -4.25
CA GLN A 391 -26.10 37.71 -4.13
C GLN A 391 -27.27 38.54 -3.57
N LYS A 392 -27.00 39.50 -2.68
CA LYS A 392 -27.99 40.48 -2.19
C LYS A 392 -28.29 41.62 -3.20
N ARG A 393 -27.67 41.63 -4.39
CA ARG A 393 -27.74 42.73 -5.38
C ARG A 393 -27.21 44.08 -4.89
N LEU A 394 -26.38 44.08 -3.84
CA LEU A 394 -25.66 45.25 -3.35
C LEU A 394 -24.31 45.37 -4.09
N LEU A 395 -24.39 45.65 -5.39
CA LEU A 395 -23.26 45.49 -6.30
C LEU A 395 -22.12 46.50 -6.07
N ASP A 396 -22.44 47.69 -5.58
CA ASP A 396 -21.48 48.71 -5.17
C ASP A 396 -20.60 48.25 -4.00
N LEU A 397 -21.20 47.63 -2.99
CA LEU A 397 -20.48 47.04 -1.87
C LEU A 397 -19.66 45.84 -2.33
N ALA A 398 -20.20 45.00 -3.21
CA ALA A 398 -19.48 43.85 -3.76
C ALA A 398 -18.20 44.28 -4.50
N VAL A 399 -18.31 45.28 -5.38
CA VAL A 399 -17.17 45.91 -6.08
C VAL A 399 -16.14 46.40 -5.07
N GLY A 400 -16.56 47.09 -4.01
CA GLY A 400 -15.65 47.57 -2.96
C GLY A 400 -14.84 46.43 -2.31
N GLN A 401 -15.49 45.31 -1.98
CA GLN A 401 -14.82 44.17 -1.36
C GLN A 401 -13.87 43.43 -2.33
N PHE A 402 -14.29 43.21 -3.57
CA PHE A 402 -13.44 42.54 -4.56
C PHE A 402 -12.24 43.41 -4.96
N THR A 403 -12.41 44.72 -5.09
CA THR A 403 -11.29 45.65 -5.34
C THR A 403 -10.29 45.64 -4.18
N ALA A 404 -10.77 45.64 -2.93
CA ALA A 404 -9.89 45.51 -1.76
C ALA A 404 -9.10 44.18 -1.80
N ALA A 405 -9.79 43.06 -2.06
CA ALA A 405 -9.16 41.75 -2.18
C ALA A 405 -8.12 41.69 -3.32
N LYS A 406 -8.42 42.26 -4.49
CA LYS A 406 -7.51 42.37 -5.64
C LYS A 406 -6.23 43.13 -5.29
N ASN A 407 -6.35 44.23 -4.56
CA ASN A 407 -5.23 45.11 -4.22
C ASN A 407 -4.31 44.54 -3.14
N GLU A 408 -4.81 43.63 -2.29
CA GLU A 408 -4.00 42.98 -1.25
C GLU A 408 -3.14 41.82 -1.78
N LEU A 409 -3.42 41.32 -2.99
CA LEU A 409 -2.65 40.25 -3.63
C LEU A 409 -1.52 40.83 -4.50
N SER A 410 -0.28 40.43 -4.22
CA SER A 410 0.93 40.94 -4.89
C SER A 410 1.31 40.17 -6.17
N GLY A 411 0.71 39.01 -6.44
CA GLY A 411 0.94 38.18 -7.64
C GLY A 411 -0.33 37.95 -8.44
N MET A 412 -0.18 37.69 -9.75
CA MET A 412 -1.29 37.32 -10.63
C MET A 412 -1.43 35.79 -10.69
N ASP A 413 -1.98 35.21 -9.63
CA ASP A 413 -2.29 33.79 -9.53
C ASP A 413 -3.76 33.51 -9.91
N ASP A 414 -4.15 32.23 -9.92
CA ASP A 414 -5.53 31.82 -10.20
C ASP A 414 -6.53 32.44 -9.23
N ALA A 415 -6.15 32.64 -7.96
CA ALA A 415 -7.01 33.28 -6.97
C ALA A 415 -7.27 34.76 -7.30
N LYS A 416 -6.24 35.51 -7.74
CA LYS A 416 -6.40 36.89 -8.17
C LYS A 416 -7.21 36.99 -9.46
N LYS A 417 -6.99 36.08 -10.43
CA LYS A 417 -7.82 35.99 -11.66
C LYS A 417 -9.30 35.77 -11.33
N GLU A 418 -9.60 34.86 -10.40
CA GLU A 418 -10.96 34.63 -9.90
C GLU A 418 -11.60 35.90 -9.30
N ILE A 419 -10.86 36.65 -8.49
CA ILE A 419 -11.35 37.90 -7.88
C ILE A 419 -11.63 38.97 -8.93
N ILE A 420 -10.72 39.14 -9.89
CA ILE A 420 -10.88 40.10 -11.00
C ILE A 420 -12.08 39.71 -11.87
N TYR A 421 -12.29 38.41 -12.10
CA TYR A 421 -13.43 37.92 -12.86
C TYR A 421 -14.76 38.21 -12.14
N GLU A 422 -14.81 37.98 -10.83
CA GLU A 422 -15.98 38.31 -10.00
C GLU A 422 -16.26 39.82 -9.98
N LEU A 423 -15.21 40.64 -9.95
CA LEU A 423 -15.30 42.10 -10.04
C LEU A 423 -15.85 42.55 -11.41
N GLY A 424 -15.31 42.03 -12.51
CA GLY A 424 -15.83 42.28 -13.87
C GLY A 424 -17.29 41.88 -14.01
N THR A 425 -17.66 40.71 -13.47
CA THR A 425 -19.06 40.25 -13.44
C THR A 425 -19.95 41.19 -12.63
N CYS A 426 -19.47 41.76 -11.52
CA CYS A 426 -20.23 42.77 -10.77
C CYS A 426 -20.48 44.02 -11.61
N TYR A 427 -19.48 44.50 -12.36
CA TYR A 427 -19.66 45.64 -13.26
C TYR A 427 -20.64 45.34 -14.41
N GLU A 428 -20.62 44.14 -14.98
CA GLU A 428 -21.64 43.70 -15.95
C GLU A 428 -23.04 43.76 -15.34
N LEU A 429 -23.22 43.23 -14.13
CA LEU A 429 -24.51 43.25 -13.41
C LEU A 429 -24.97 44.67 -13.05
N MET A 430 -24.06 45.63 -12.93
CA MET A 430 -24.35 47.06 -12.73
C MET A 430 -24.69 47.79 -14.04
N GLY A 431 -24.60 47.13 -15.20
CA GLY A 431 -24.77 47.77 -16.51
C GLY A 431 -23.61 48.68 -16.89
N LYS A 432 -22.39 48.39 -16.40
CA LYS A 432 -21.16 49.15 -16.69
C LYS A 432 -20.19 48.29 -17.52
N PRO A 433 -20.49 48.03 -18.81
CA PRO A 433 -19.68 47.14 -19.64
C PRO A 433 -18.24 47.63 -19.85
N ASP A 434 -18.03 48.95 -19.92
CA ASP A 434 -16.68 49.53 -20.05
C ASP A 434 -15.81 49.24 -18.81
N ALA A 435 -16.39 49.35 -17.61
CA ALA A 435 -15.65 49.01 -16.39
C ALA A 435 -15.39 47.49 -16.29
N ALA A 436 -16.34 46.67 -16.74
CA ALA A 436 -16.18 45.23 -16.76
C ALA A 436 -15.06 44.79 -17.71
N ILE A 437 -15.00 45.38 -18.92
CA ILE A 437 -14.01 44.98 -19.92
C ILE A 437 -12.59 45.33 -19.50
N GLU A 438 -12.38 46.45 -18.79
CA GLU A 438 -11.08 46.79 -18.23
C GLU A 438 -10.58 45.73 -17.23
N GLU A 439 -11.47 45.18 -16.40
CA GLU A 439 -11.11 44.09 -15.50
C GLU A 439 -10.81 42.79 -16.25
N PHE A 440 -11.63 42.43 -17.25
CA PHE A 440 -11.39 41.23 -18.05
C PHE A 440 -10.10 41.30 -18.88
N LYS A 441 -9.71 42.49 -19.36
CA LYS A 441 -8.43 42.69 -20.08
C LYS A 441 -7.23 42.32 -19.22
N ILE A 442 -7.27 42.61 -17.92
CA ILE A 442 -6.18 42.27 -16.98
C ILE A 442 -6.00 40.75 -16.91
N ILE A 443 -7.09 39.98 -16.94
CA ILE A 443 -7.02 38.52 -16.98
C ILE A 443 -6.52 38.08 -18.36
N TYR A 444 -7.10 38.62 -19.43
CA TYR A 444 -6.79 38.23 -20.81
C TYR A 444 -5.32 38.42 -21.17
N SER A 445 -4.67 39.49 -20.70
CA SER A 445 -3.24 39.75 -20.95
C SER A 445 -2.31 38.72 -20.32
N GLU A 446 -2.77 38.04 -19.27
CA GLU A 446 -1.99 37.09 -18.47
C GLU A 446 -2.37 35.63 -18.79
N ASP A 447 -3.66 35.36 -19.00
CA ASP A 447 -4.21 34.04 -19.29
C ASP A 447 -5.47 34.16 -20.17
N ILE A 448 -5.27 33.96 -21.48
CA ILE A 448 -6.34 33.96 -22.48
C ILE A 448 -7.36 32.84 -22.28
N GLY A 449 -6.96 31.71 -21.66
CA GLY A 449 -7.79 30.52 -21.49
C GLY A 449 -8.65 30.54 -20.23
N PHE A 450 -8.60 31.62 -19.44
CA PHE A 450 -9.32 31.70 -18.19
C PHE A 450 -10.84 31.88 -18.41
N ARG A 451 -11.60 30.81 -18.19
CA ARG A 451 -13.07 30.78 -18.33
C ARG A 451 -13.54 31.27 -19.71
N ASP A 452 -14.50 32.18 -19.75
CA ASP A 452 -15.09 32.81 -20.93
C ASP A 452 -14.55 34.24 -21.17
N VAL A 453 -13.41 34.60 -20.57
CA VAL A 453 -12.83 35.96 -20.68
C VAL A 453 -12.52 36.32 -22.14
N ALA A 454 -11.95 35.39 -22.93
CA ALA A 454 -11.69 35.63 -24.35
C ALA A 454 -12.97 35.91 -25.14
N ASP A 455 -14.04 35.17 -24.88
CA ASP A 455 -15.33 35.36 -25.53
C ASP A 455 -15.94 36.72 -25.16
N LYS A 456 -15.85 37.12 -23.89
CA LYS A 456 -16.31 38.44 -23.42
C LYS A 456 -15.55 39.59 -24.10
N ILE A 457 -14.23 39.46 -24.25
CA ILE A 457 -13.39 40.44 -24.95
C ILE A 457 -13.78 40.55 -26.43
N ASN A 458 -13.87 39.42 -27.13
CA ASN A 458 -14.25 39.38 -28.54
C ASN A 458 -15.66 39.94 -28.77
N ALA A 459 -16.61 39.63 -27.88
CA ALA A 459 -17.99 40.14 -27.95
C ALA A 459 -18.07 41.66 -27.73
N PHE A 460 -17.16 42.25 -26.96
CA PHE A 460 -17.10 43.69 -26.74
C PHE A 460 -16.57 44.42 -27.99
N TYR A 461 -15.46 43.94 -28.56
CA TYR A 461 -14.83 44.54 -29.75
C TYR A 461 -15.54 44.26 -31.07
N SER A 462 -16.52 43.34 -31.09
CA SER A 462 -17.35 43.09 -32.28
C SER A 462 -18.63 43.93 -32.32
N LYS A 463 -19.00 44.58 -31.21
CA LYS A 463 -20.19 45.47 -31.10
C LYS A 463 -19.86 46.94 -31.34
N HIS A 464 -18.58 47.29 -31.42
CA HIS A 464 -18.04 48.60 -31.72
C HIS A 464 -17.14 48.49 -32.95
#